data_AF-A0A954L390-F1
#
_entry.id   AF-A0A954L390-F1
#
_cell.length_a   1.000
_cell.length_b   1.000
_cell.length_c   1.000
_cell.angle_alpha   90.00
_cell.angle_beta   90.00
_cell.angle_gamma   90.00
#
_symmetry.space_group_name_H-M   'P 1'
#
loop_
_entity.id
_entity.type
_entity.pdbx_description
1 polymer ?
#
loop_
_entity_poly.entity_id
_entity_poly.type
_entity_poly.pdbx_seq_one_letter_code
_entity_poly.pdbx_strand_id
1 'polypeptide(L)'
;MLVAVAVMLIPLPPLLLDLLLAANVGLSVLLLLATLSARRAMDLSVFPALLLLLTLFRLSLNVATTRSILLNGSAGGLVSAFGHLVVGGNVVVGTVVFLILVIIQFVVITKGAGR
;
A
#
# COMPACT_ATOMS: atom_id res chain seq x y z
N MET A 1 16.83 4.29 -1.57
CA MET A 1 17.25 3.14 -2.40
C MET A 1 17.77 1.97 -1.55
N LEU A 2 18.73 2.19 -0.63
CA LEU A 2 19.28 1.16 0.26
C LEU A 2 18.26 0.56 1.27
N VAL A 3 17.33 1.37 1.78
CA VAL A 3 16.31 0.93 2.76
C VAL A 3 15.29 -0.06 2.17
N ALA A 4 14.88 0.14 0.90
CA ALA A 4 13.92 -0.74 0.21
C ALA A 4 14.46 -2.17 0.02
N VAL A 5 15.75 -2.28 -0.33
CA VAL A 5 16.44 -3.56 -0.48
C VAL A 5 16.77 -4.17 0.89
N ALA A 6 17.16 -3.36 1.89
CA ALA A 6 17.46 -3.84 3.25
C ALA A 6 16.23 -4.48 3.94
N VAL A 7 15.04 -3.91 3.74
CA VAL A 7 13.76 -4.45 4.23
C VAL A 7 13.39 -5.78 3.56
N MET A 8 13.87 -6.02 2.33
CA MET A 8 13.64 -7.28 1.61
C MET A 8 14.54 -8.42 2.15
N LEU A 9 15.74 -8.08 2.64
CA LEU A 9 16.73 -9.04 3.16
C LEU A 9 16.50 -9.36 4.65
N ILE A 10 16.06 -8.39 5.44
CA ILE A 10 15.84 -8.54 6.89
C ILE A 10 14.39 -8.95 7.15
N PRO A 11 14.12 -10.09 7.83
CA PRO A 11 12.77 -10.40 8.30
C PRO A 11 12.36 -9.35 9.34
N LEU A 12 11.44 -8.46 8.94
CA LEU A 12 10.90 -7.45 9.83
C LEU A 12 9.95 -8.10 10.85
N PRO A 13 10.04 -7.75 12.14
CA PRO A 13 9.09 -8.23 13.12
C PRO A 13 7.68 -7.70 12.79
N PRO A 14 6.62 -8.48 13.06
CA PRO A 14 5.23 -8.12 12.72
C PRO A 14 4.80 -6.75 13.27
N LEU A 15 5.34 -6.38 14.44
CA LEU A 15 5.03 -5.12 15.13
C LEU A 15 5.59 -3.90 14.37
N LEU A 16 6.74 -4.05 13.70
CA LEU A 16 7.30 -2.99 12.86
C LEU A 16 6.52 -2.86 11.54
N LEU A 17 6.10 -3.99 10.95
CA LEU A 17 5.25 -3.99 9.76
C LEU A 17 3.92 -3.26 10.00
N ASP A 18 3.26 -3.52 11.13
CA ASP A 18 2.03 -2.82 11.52
C ASP A 18 2.25 -1.30 11.65
N LEU A 19 3.32 -0.87 12.31
CA LEU A 19 3.63 0.55 12.47
C LEU A 19 3.89 1.23 11.12
N LEU A 20 4.65 0.59 10.23
CA LEU A 20 4.96 1.13 8.90
C LEU A 20 3.74 1.15 7.98
N LEU A 21 2.88 0.13 8.05
CA LEU A 21 1.60 0.11 7.33
C LEU A 21 0.65 1.21 7.83
N ALA A 22 0.51 1.36 9.15
CA ALA A 22 -0.30 2.41 9.75
C ALA A 22 0.22 3.81 9.36
N ALA A 23 1.54 4.01 9.39
CA ALA A 23 2.16 5.24 8.91
C ALA A 23 1.89 5.48 7.41
N ASN A 24 1.93 4.46 6.55
CA ASN A 24 1.63 4.59 5.12
C ASN A 24 0.20 5.07 4.87
N VAL A 25 -0.77 4.47 5.56
CA VAL A 25 -2.19 4.85 5.47
C VAL A 25 -2.38 6.26 6.01
N GLY A 26 -1.81 6.57 7.18
CA GLY A 26 -1.87 7.90 7.78
C GLY A 26 -1.31 8.98 6.87
N LEU A 27 -0.15 8.75 6.26
CA LEU A 27 0.50 9.69 5.34
C LEU A 27 -0.28 9.85 4.04
N SER A 28 -0.91 8.77 3.54
CA SER A 28 -1.82 8.82 2.38
C SER A 28 -3.04 9.72 2.67
N VAL A 29 -3.65 9.60 3.85
CA VAL A 29 -4.78 10.44 4.27
C VAL A 29 -4.33 11.89 4.47
N LEU A 30 -3.17 12.10 5.08
CA LEU A 30 -2.61 13.44 5.31
C LEU A 30 -2.33 14.17 3.99
N LEU A 31 -1.83 13.44 2.98
CA LEU A 31 -1.69 13.94 1.60
C LEU A 31 -3.03 14.23 0.92
N LEU A 32 -4.03 13.38 1.12
CA LEU A 32 -5.39 13.62 0.60
C LEU A 32 -5.94 14.94 1.16
N LEU A 33 -5.85 15.13 2.48
CA LEU A 33 -6.30 16.35 3.15
C LEU A 33 -5.49 17.57 2.71
N ALA A 34 -4.17 17.43 2.56
CA ALA A 34 -3.30 18.48 2.06
C ALA A 34 -3.68 18.89 0.62
N THR A 35 -3.98 17.91 -0.24
CA THR A 35 -4.38 18.13 -1.64
C THR A 35 -5.75 18.82 -1.72
N LEU A 36 -6.72 18.41 -0.88
CA LEU A 36 -8.03 19.06 -0.79
C LEU A 36 -7.95 20.51 -0.25
N SER A 37 -6.91 20.82 0.51
CA SER A 37 -6.70 22.15 1.12
C SER A 37 -5.75 23.05 0.32
N ALA A 38 -5.05 22.51 -0.70
CA ALA A 38 -4.03 23.23 -1.46
C ALA A 38 -4.63 24.19 -2.51
N ARG A 39 -4.29 25.49 -2.43
CA ARG A 39 -4.76 26.57 -3.33
C ARG A 39 -3.72 27.08 -4.34
N ARG A 40 -2.47 26.60 -4.36
CA ARG A 40 -1.37 27.17 -5.21
C ARG A 40 -0.52 26.11 -5.92
N ALA A 41 -0.13 26.43 -7.15
CA ALA A 41 0.61 25.57 -8.09
C ALA A 41 2.14 25.44 -7.85
N MET A 42 2.72 26.15 -6.87
CA MET A 42 4.17 26.08 -6.58
C MET A 42 4.63 24.73 -5.99
N ASP A 43 3.71 23.93 -5.42
CA ASP A 43 3.99 22.58 -4.89
C ASP A 43 4.13 21.51 -5.99
N LEU A 44 3.73 21.80 -7.23
CA LEU A 44 3.69 20.82 -8.34
C LEU A 44 5.07 20.35 -8.83
N SER A 45 6.17 20.98 -8.42
CA SER A 45 7.52 20.51 -8.73
C SER A 45 8.08 19.55 -7.67
N VAL A 46 7.65 19.70 -6.41
CA VAL A 46 7.98 18.77 -5.31
C VAL A 46 7.02 17.58 -5.30
N PHE A 47 5.80 17.76 -5.81
CA PHE A 47 4.75 16.73 -5.88
C PHE A 47 5.19 15.47 -6.64
N PRO A 48 5.81 15.53 -7.84
CA PRO A 48 6.28 14.35 -8.56
C PRO A 48 7.35 13.59 -7.79
N ALA A 49 8.29 14.30 -7.14
CA ALA A 49 9.34 13.69 -6.34
C ALA A 49 8.80 13.02 -5.07
N LEU A 50 7.84 13.66 -4.38
CA LEU A 50 7.13 13.07 -3.25
C LEU A 50 6.30 11.86 -3.68
N LEU A 51 5.54 11.94 -4.77
CA LEU A 51 4.79 10.81 -5.33
C LEU A 51 5.73 9.64 -5.66
N LEU A 52 6.89 9.89 -6.26
CA LEU A 52 7.91 8.87 -6.52
C LEU A 52 8.39 8.20 -5.21
N LEU A 53 8.74 8.99 -4.20
CA LEU A 53 9.16 8.49 -2.89
C LEU A 53 8.08 7.63 -2.23
N LEU A 54 6.83 8.11 -2.23
CA LEU A 54 5.68 7.42 -1.64
C LEU A 54 5.34 6.14 -2.38
N THR A 55 5.44 6.14 -3.70
CA THR A 55 5.21 4.96 -4.53
C THR A 55 6.26 3.90 -4.24
N LEU A 56 7.53 4.29 -4.13
CA LEU A 56 8.61 3.38 -3.76
C LEU A 56 8.46 2.84 -2.33
N PHE A 57 8.05 3.69 -1.39
CA PHE A 57 7.75 3.28 -0.02
C PHE A 57 6.59 2.27 0.01
N ARG A 58 5.51 2.54 -0.73
CA ARG A 58 4.39 1.60 -0.92
C ARG A 58 4.82 0.27 -1.53
N LEU A 59 5.66 0.29 -2.56
CA LEU A 59 6.17 -0.93 -3.20
C LEU A 59 6.97 -1.78 -2.20
N SER A 60 7.87 -1.14 -1.45
CA SER A 60 8.71 -1.81 -0.45
C SER A 60 7.87 -2.48 0.65
N LEU A 61 6.84 -1.79 1.16
CA LEU A 61 5.94 -2.34 2.16
C LEU A 61 5.10 -3.50 1.63
N ASN A 62 4.61 -3.43 0.39
CA ASN A 62 3.85 -4.52 -0.22
C ASN A 62 4.71 -5.78 -0.39
N VAL A 63 5.96 -5.64 -0.82
CA VAL A 63 6.89 -6.78 -0.96
C VAL A 63 7.21 -7.38 0.41
N ALA A 64 7.51 -6.55 1.41
CA ALA A 64 7.81 -7.01 2.77
C ALA A 64 6.63 -7.75 3.42
N THR A 65 5.43 -7.19 3.27
CA THR A 65 4.18 -7.79 3.79
C THR A 65 3.91 -9.12 3.12
N THR A 66 3.93 -9.16 1.78
CA THR A 66 3.71 -10.40 1.00
C THR A 66 4.71 -11.49 1.38
N ARG A 67 6.00 -11.16 1.51
CA ARG A 67 7.03 -12.11 1.97
C ARG A 67 6.72 -12.63 3.39
N SER A 68 6.34 -11.76 4.32
CA SER A 68 6.02 -12.16 5.69
C SER A 68 4.80 -13.08 5.75
N ILE A 69 3.77 -12.82 4.95
CA ILE A 69 2.60 -13.69 4.79
C ILE A 69 3.03 -15.07 4.28
N LEU A 70 3.85 -15.12 3.22
CA LEU A 70 4.24 -16.36 2.57
C LEU A 70 5.22 -17.20 3.38
N LEU A 71 6.11 -16.59 4.18
CA LEU A 71 7.13 -17.30 4.95
C LEU A 71 6.70 -17.64 6.39
N ASN A 72 6.00 -16.72 7.06
CA ASN A 72 5.67 -16.86 8.49
C ASN A 72 4.17 -17.06 8.74
N GLY A 73 3.33 -17.00 7.71
CA GLY A 73 1.87 -17.07 7.86
C GLY A 73 1.26 -15.88 8.60
N SER A 74 2.06 -14.87 8.95
CA SER A 74 1.66 -13.72 9.74
C SER A 74 2.31 -12.45 9.22
N ALA A 75 1.48 -11.44 8.97
CA ALA A 75 1.89 -10.13 8.49
C ALA A 75 1.66 -9.00 9.50
N GLY A 76 1.24 -9.32 10.73
CA GLY A 76 0.85 -8.33 11.73
C GLY A 76 -0.65 -8.31 11.99
N GLY A 77 -1.05 -7.58 13.04
CA GLY A 77 -2.44 -7.49 13.49
C GLY A 77 -3.29 -6.66 12.54
N LEU A 78 -2.73 -5.60 11.97
CA LEU A 78 -3.42 -4.73 11.01
C LEU A 78 -3.79 -5.51 9.75
N VAL A 79 -2.88 -6.31 9.20
CA VAL A 79 -3.16 -7.14 8.00
C VAL A 79 -4.21 -8.21 8.29
N SER A 80 -4.17 -8.85 9.45
CA SER A 80 -5.20 -9.82 9.87
C SER A 80 -6.57 -9.16 10.03
N ALA A 81 -6.62 -7.98 10.65
CA ALA A 81 -7.85 -7.20 10.81
C ALA A 81 -8.44 -6.75 9.47
N PHE A 82 -7.60 -6.24 8.55
CA PHE A 82 -8.03 -5.90 7.19
C PHE A 82 -8.51 -7.12 6.41
N GLY A 83 -7.82 -8.26 6.52
CA GLY A 83 -8.25 -9.51 5.91
C GLY A 83 -9.62 -9.96 6.42
N HIS A 84 -9.85 -9.91 7.73
CA HIS A 84 -11.14 -10.24 8.31
C HIS A 84 -12.24 -9.26 7.90
N LEU A 85 -11.92 -7.96 7.80
CA LEU A 85 -12.84 -6.92 7.34
C LEU A 85 -13.29 -7.12 5.89
N VAL A 86 -12.36 -7.48 5.00
CA VAL A 86 -12.65 -7.66 3.56
C VAL A 86 -13.37 -8.99 3.30
N VAL A 87 -12.99 -10.04 4.00
CA VAL A 87 -13.56 -11.39 3.81
C VAL A 87 -14.88 -11.55 4.58
N GLY A 88 -15.09 -10.79 5.67
CA GLY A 88 -16.32 -10.82 6.46
C GLY A 88 -16.67 -12.20 7.03
N GLY A 89 -15.68 -13.08 7.17
CA GLY A 89 -15.87 -14.49 7.56
C GLY A 89 -16.21 -15.45 6.42
N ASN A 90 -16.35 -14.99 5.17
CA ASN A 90 -16.61 -15.84 4.00
C ASN A 90 -15.55 -15.66 2.90
N VAL A 91 -14.70 -16.68 2.73
CA VAL A 91 -13.61 -16.71 1.72
C VAL A 91 -14.12 -16.46 0.28
N VAL A 92 -15.37 -16.82 -0.03
CA VAL A 92 -16.00 -16.55 -1.33
C VAL A 92 -16.13 -15.05 -1.57
N VAL A 93 -16.58 -14.29 -0.57
CA VAL A 93 -16.71 -12.82 -0.65
C VAL A 93 -15.34 -12.20 -0.88
N GLY A 94 -14.33 -12.63 -0.12
CA GLY A 94 -12.95 -12.16 -0.28
C GLY A 94 -12.40 -12.38 -1.69
N THR A 95 -12.66 -13.57 -2.26
CA THR A 95 -12.23 -13.90 -3.63
C THR A 95 -12.91 -13.03 -4.68
N VAL A 96 -14.22 -12.77 -4.55
CA VAL A 96 -14.97 -11.90 -5.46
C VAL A 96 -14.45 -10.46 -5.40
N VAL A 97 -14.24 -9.92 -4.20
CA VAL A 97 -13.68 -8.57 -4.01
C VAL A 97 -12.27 -8.46 -4.59
N PHE A 98 -11.42 -9.46 -4.36
CA PHE A 98 -10.08 -9.51 -4.96
C PHE A 98 -10.14 -9.48 -6.48
N LEU A 99 -11.03 -10.27 -7.10
CA LEU A 99 -11.19 -10.30 -8.56
C LEU A 99 -11.64 -8.94 -9.11
N ILE A 100 -12.59 -8.28 -8.45
CA ILE A 100 -13.04 -6.92 -8.81
C ILE A 100 -11.87 -5.95 -8.77
N LEU A 101 -11.07 -5.96 -7.70
CA LEU A 101 -9.90 -5.09 -7.56
C LEU A 101 -8.85 -5.37 -8.64
N VAL A 102 -8.54 -6.63 -8.92
CA VAL A 102 -7.59 -7.01 -9.99
C VAL A 102 -8.07 -6.52 -11.35
N ILE A 103 -9.36 -6.69 -11.67
CA ILE A 103 -9.93 -6.22 -12.93
C ILE A 103 -9.84 -4.70 -13.00
N ILE A 104 -10.23 -3.96 -11.95
CA ILE A 104 -10.14 -2.50 -11.93
C ILE A 104 -8.70 -2.05 -12.09
N GLN A 105 -7.76 -2.63 -11.35
CA GLN A 105 -6.34 -2.29 -11.44
C GLN A 105 -5.82 -2.50 -12.87
N PHE A 106 -6.11 -3.64 -13.49
CA PHE A 106 -5.67 -3.92 -14.84
C PHE A 106 -6.32 -2.98 -15.87
N VAL A 107 -7.65 -2.83 -15.82
CA VAL A 107 -8.41 -1.99 -16.75
C VAL A 107 -8.00 -0.52 -16.63
N VAL A 108 -7.81 0.01 -15.42
CA VAL A 108 -7.39 1.41 -15.21
C VAL A 108 -5.97 1.64 -15.71
N ILE A 109 -5.03 0.73 -15.46
CA ILE A 109 -3.65 0.84 -15.97
C ILE A 109 -3.65 0.79 -17.51
N THR A 110 -4.38 -0.15 -18.10
CA THR A 110 -4.45 -0.31 -19.56
C THR A 110 -5.21 0.82 -20.25
N LYS A 111 -6.29 1.34 -19.67
CA LYS A 111 -7.10 2.43 -20.25
C LYS A 111 -6.53 3.81 -19.95
N GLY A 112 -5.85 3.99 -18.82
CA GLY A 112 -5.27 5.27 -18.37
C GLY A 112 -3.99 5.68 -19.09
N ALA A 113 -3.26 4.73 -19.70
CA ALA A 113 -2.10 5.01 -20.54
C ALA A 113 -2.44 5.36 -22.00
N GLY A 114 -3.71 5.22 -22.40
CA GLY A 114 -4.17 5.39 -23.79
C GLY A 114 -4.58 6.82 -24.18
N ARG A 115 -4.30 7.83 -23.37
CA ARG A 115 -4.46 9.26 -23.69
C ARG A 115 -3.48 10.08 -22.86
#